data_AF-A0A6H0KN00-F1
#
_entry.id   AF-A0A6H0KN00-F1
#
_cell.length_a   1.000
_cell.length_b   1.000
_cell.length_c   1.000
_cell.angle_alpha   90.00
_cell.angle_beta   90.00
_cell.angle_gamma   90.00
#
_symmetry.space_group_name_H-M   'P 1'
#
loop_
_entity.id
_entity.type
_entity.pdbx_description
1 polymer ?
#
loop_
_entity_poly.entity_id
_entity_poly.type
_entity_poly.pdbx_seq_one_letter_code
_entity_poly.pdbx_strand_id
1 'polypeptide(L)'
;MKKNIFQIVGLFLLLPLLAGCNDTDDVAAIFTGKTWKLNYITVDGGHEMFNFWGTDNTARTKSYEELEKSGSYNIVFDGIADGDIINGKIRGTIVKSFALEGSWSANGKDNSFSASVSGNDGGDVLAKNFMEGLKTATSYEGDTNGNLYLIYKGGQQTFRMVFRVVNN
;
A
#
# COMPACT_ATOMS: atom_id res chain seq x y z
N MET A 1 25.72 -55.10 -14.33
CA MET A 1 25.69 -53.63 -14.22
C MET A 1 24.47 -53.24 -13.38
N LYS A 2 24.66 -52.87 -12.11
CA LYS A 2 23.58 -52.37 -11.23
C LYS A 2 23.72 -50.85 -11.17
N LYS A 3 22.71 -50.10 -11.59
CA LYS A 3 22.70 -48.63 -11.51
C LYS A 3 21.87 -48.23 -10.27
N ASN A 4 22.52 -47.51 -9.35
CA ASN A 4 21.95 -46.96 -8.13
C ASN A 4 20.93 -45.84 -8.47
N ILE A 5 19.67 -46.00 -8.06
CA ILE A 5 18.60 -44.99 -8.16
C ILE A 5 18.30 -44.41 -6.77
N PHE A 6 19.35 -44.11 -6.00
CA PHE A 6 19.22 -43.41 -4.72
C PHE A 6 20.08 -42.17 -4.78
N GLN A 7 19.52 -41.05 -5.30
CA GLN A 7 20.02 -39.69 -4.98
C GLN A 7 19.22 -38.50 -5.57
N ILE A 8 17.93 -38.64 -5.90
CA ILE A 8 17.11 -37.46 -6.30
C ILE A 8 15.81 -37.41 -5.48
N VAL A 9 15.95 -37.42 -4.15
CA VAL A 9 14.82 -37.15 -3.22
C VAL A 9 15.21 -36.10 -2.16
N GLY A 10 16.41 -35.53 -2.23
CA GLY A 10 16.95 -34.62 -1.20
C GLY A 10 17.16 -33.17 -1.62
N LEU A 11 16.53 -32.69 -2.69
CA LEU A 11 16.80 -31.33 -3.21
C LEU A 11 15.53 -30.59 -3.69
N PHE A 12 14.44 -30.72 -2.94
CA PHE A 12 13.23 -29.91 -3.14
C PHE A 12 12.70 -29.31 -1.81
N LEU A 13 13.59 -29.10 -0.83
CA LEU A 13 13.28 -28.46 0.46
C LEU A 13 14.02 -27.14 0.70
N LEU A 14 14.64 -26.58 -0.33
CA LEU A 14 15.12 -25.19 -0.34
C LEU A 14 14.29 -24.42 -1.36
N LEU A 15 12.97 -24.33 -1.11
CA LEU A 15 12.28 -23.12 -1.53
C LEU A 15 12.98 -22.00 -0.76
N PRO A 16 13.58 -21.00 -1.44
CA PRO A 16 14.04 -19.83 -0.72
C PRO A 16 12.77 -19.21 -0.15
N LEU A 17 12.62 -19.31 1.17
CA LEU A 17 11.78 -18.40 1.93
C LEU A 17 12.41 -17.02 1.73
N LEU A 18 12.10 -16.38 0.61
CA LEU A 18 12.30 -14.95 0.41
C LEU A 18 11.28 -14.21 1.28
N ALA A 19 11.24 -14.51 2.58
CA ALA A 19 10.97 -13.47 3.54
C ALA A 19 12.28 -12.67 3.57
N GLY A 20 12.38 -11.68 2.67
CA GLY A 20 13.43 -10.67 2.80
C GLY A 20 13.37 -10.18 4.24
N CYS A 21 14.49 -10.27 4.96
CA CYS A 21 14.61 -9.62 6.25
C CYS A 21 14.49 -8.12 5.95
N ASN A 22 13.31 -7.55 6.17
CA ASN A 22 13.11 -6.12 6.04
C ASN A 22 13.66 -5.51 7.32
N ASP A 23 14.96 -5.21 7.32
CA ASP A 23 15.54 -4.42 8.39
C ASP A 23 14.91 -3.02 8.36
N THR A 24 14.86 -2.33 9.50
CA THR A 24 14.15 -1.05 9.62
C THR A 24 14.61 -0.01 8.60
N ASP A 25 15.89 -0.03 8.21
CA ASP A 25 16.42 0.87 7.19
C ASP A 25 15.75 0.66 5.82
N ASP A 26 15.40 -0.58 5.46
CA ASP A 26 14.67 -0.88 4.23
C ASP A 26 13.24 -0.33 4.31
N VAL A 27 12.59 -0.44 5.48
CA VAL A 27 11.27 0.15 5.70
C VAL A 27 11.31 1.68 5.57
N ALA A 28 12.35 2.32 6.09
CA ALA A 28 12.53 3.76 5.99
C ALA A 28 12.71 4.17 4.52
N ALA A 29 13.53 3.41 3.77
CA ALA A 29 13.81 3.64 2.37
C ALA A 29 12.60 3.41 1.45
N ILE A 30 11.72 2.45 1.82
CA ILE A 30 10.42 2.25 1.18
C ILE A 30 9.56 3.48 1.48
N PHE A 31 9.14 3.72 2.73
CA PHE A 31 8.07 4.68 3.00
C PHE A 31 8.45 6.15 2.84
N THR A 32 9.64 6.55 3.31
CA THR A 32 9.94 7.96 3.60
C THR A 32 10.71 8.65 2.48
N GLY A 33 10.69 9.99 2.48
CA GLY A 33 11.41 10.81 1.49
C GLY A 33 10.83 10.77 0.08
N LYS A 34 9.60 10.27 -0.08
CA LYS A 34 8.89 10.17 -1.37
C LYS A 34 7.49 10.77 -1.27
N THR A 35 6.95 11.16 -2.42
CA THR A 35 5.51 11.40 -2.57
C THR A 35 4.90 10.19 -3.25
N TRP A 36 3.95 9.55 -2.58
CA TRP A 36 3.23 8.37 -3.05
C TRP A 36 1.89 8.78 -3.62
N LYS A 37 1.65 8.50 -4.90
CA LYS A 37 0.36 8.69 -5.55
C LYS A 37 -0.39 7.36 -5.61
N LEU A 38 -1.65 7.36 -5.21
CA LEU A 38 -2.53 6.21 -5.45
C LEU A 38 -2.60 5.92 -6.95
N ASN A 39 -2.37 4.66 -7.33
CA ASN A 39 -2.56 4.18 -8.70
C ASN A 39 -3.94 3.56 -8.86
N TYR A 40 -4.27 2.58 -8.02
CA TYR A 40 -5.61 1.98 -7.93
C TYR A 40 -5.78 1.22 -6.62
N ILE A 41 -7.03 0.88 -6.29
CA ILE A 41 -7.36 -0.04 -5.21
C ILE A 41 -8.01 -1.27 -5.83
N THR A 42 -7.50 -2.45 -5.48
CA THR A 42 -7.93 -3.72 -6.09
C THR A 42 -8.13 -4.80 -5.05
N VAL A 43 -8.81 -5.88 -5.41
CA VAL A 43 -8.86 -7.09 -4.58
C VAL A 43 -7.51 -7.82 -4.62
N ASP A 44 -7.21 -8.63 -3.61
CA ASP A 44 -5.98 -9.41 -3.60
C ASP A 44 -5.82 -10.26 -4.88
N GLY A 45 -4.65 -10.16 -5.52
CA GLY A 45 -4.37 -10.75 -6.85
C GLY A 45 -4.95 -10.00 -8.05
N GLY A 46 -5.66 -8.89 -7.84
CA GLY A 46 -6.18 -8.02 -8.90
C GLY A 46 -5.12 -7.06 -9.47
N HIS A 47 -5.39 -6.52 -10.67
CA HIS A 47 -4.47 -5.64 -11.40
C HIS A 47 -5.18 -4.40 -11.97
N GLU A 48 -6.44 -4.19 -11.58
CA GLU A 48 -7.28 -3.09 -12.02
C GLU A 48 -8.12 -2.56 -10.87
N MET A 49 -8.61 -1.32 -11.01
CA MET A 49 -9.46 -0.67 -10.01
C MET A 49 -10.72 -1.48 -9.73
N PHE A 50 -10.96 -1.79 -8.47
CA PHE A 50 -12.20 -2.41 -8.03
C PHE A 50 -13.39 -1.46 -8.27
N ASN A 51 -14.53 -2.02 -8.69
CA ASN A 51 -15.71 -1.21 -8.97
C ASN A 51 -16.46 -0.80 -7.68
N PHE A 52 -16.01 0.29 -7.05
CA PHE A 52 -16.68 0.87 -5.87
C PHE A 52 -18.00 1.60 -6.17
N TRP A 53 -18.25 1.93 -7.45
CA TRP A 53 -19.39 2.75 -7.86
C TRP A 53 -20.61 1.94 -8.33
N GLY A 54 -20.46 0.61 -8.49
CA GLY A 54 -21.51 -0.24 -9.03
C GLY A 54 -21.91 0.20 -10.44
N THR A 55 -23.14 0.70 -10.60
CA THR A 55 -23.67 1.20 -11.87
C THR A 55 -23.55 2.71 -12.05
N ASP A 56 -23.06 3.45 -11.05
CA ASP A 56 -22.91 4.91 -11.13
C ASP A 56 -21.66 5.31 -11.92
N ASN A 57 -21.79 5.30 -13.25
CA ASN A 57 -20.72 5.68 -14.15
C ASN A 57 -20.34 7.17 -14.03
N THR A 58 -21.25 8.05 -13.61
CA THR A 58 -20.97 9.48 -13.47
C THR A 58 -20.06 9.74 -12.28
N ALA A 59 -20.34 9.12 -11.13
CA ALA A 59 -19.44 9.18 -9.97
C ALA A 59 -18.10 8.54 -10.29
N ARG A 60 -18.10 7.40 -11.00
CA ARG A 60 -16.86 6.74 -11.45
C ARG A 60 -15.98 7.68 -12.26
N THR A 61 -16.52 8.27 -13.34
CA THR A 61 -15.75 9.18 -14.20
C THR A 61 -15.14 10.34 -13.40
N LYS A 62 -15.91 10.97 -12.50
CA LYS A 62 -15.41 12.05 -11.65
C LYS A 62 -14.26 11.61 -10.75
N SER A 63 -14.35 10.43 -10.15
CA SER A 63 -13.26 9.90 -9.31
C SER A 63 -11.98 9.65 -10.10
N TYR A 64 -12.08 9.12 -11.32
CA TYR A 64 -10.91 8.96 -12.20
C TYR A 64 -10.33 10.30 -12.63
N GLU A 65 -11.17 11.27 -13.00
CA GLU A 65 -10.71 12.63 -13.32
C GLU A 65 -9.97 13.28 -12.14
N GLU A 66 -10.46 13.12 -10.92
CA GLU A 66 -9.75 13.57 -9.72
C GLU A 66 -8.45 12.78 -9.51
N LEU A 67 -8.45 11.45 -9.66
CA LEU A 67 -7.27 10.60 -9.49
C LEU A 67 -6.14 10.99 -10.44
N GLU A 68 -6.44 11.36 -11.69
CA GLU A 68 -5.43 11.75 -12.68
C GLU A 68 -4.80 13.12 -12.44
N LYS A 69 -5.42 14.00 -11.63
CA LYS A 69 -4.87 15.32 -11.34
C LYS A 69 -3.51 15.23 -10.66
N SER A 70 -2.60 16.14 -11.01
CA SER A 70 -1.36 16.30 -10.25
C SER A 70 -1.68 16.81 -8.85
N GLY A 71 -1.03 16.24 -7.84
CA GLY A 71 -1.26 16.62 -6.44
C GLY A 71 -2.54 16.06 -5.81
N SER A 72 -3.31 15.20 -6.47
CA SER A 72 -4.44 14.49 -5.85
C SER A 72 -4.06 13.06 -5.47
N TYR A 73 -4.69 12.55 -4.42
CA TYR A 73 -4.40 11.22 -3.84
C TYR A 73 -2.91 10.98 -3.57
N ASN A 74 -2.21 12.04 -3.20
CA ASN A 74 -0.81 12.01 -2.85
C ASN A 74 -0.67 11.90 -1.33
N ILE A 75 0.23 11.05 -0.87
CA ILE A 75 0.60 10.94 0.54
C ILE A 75 2.12 10.95 0.69
N VAL A 76 2.58 11.53 1.80
CA VAL A 76 3.97 11.58 2.24
C VAL A 76 4.02 11.01 3.63
N PHE A 77 4.95 10.09 3.84
CA PHE A 77 5.25 9.50 5.14
C PHE A 77 6.54 10.12 5.68
N ASP A 78 6.42 10.87 6.78
CA ASP A 78 7.55 11.22 7.62
C ASP A 78 7.68 10.16 8.71
N GLY A 79 8.90 9.81 9.13
CA GLY A 79 9.06 8.83 10.19
C GLY A 79 10.43 8.80 10.82
N ILE A 80 10.48 8.30 12.05
CA ILE A 80 11.70 8.00 12.79
C ILE A 80 11.67 6.52 13.15
N ALA A 81 12.80 5.84 12.97
CA ALA A 81 13.00 4.46 13.36
C ALA A 81 13.23 4.34 14.88
N ASP A 82 12.59 3.35 15.50
CA ASP A 82 12.76 2.91 16.88
C ASP A 82 12.73 1.38 16.92
N GLY A 83 13.92 0.77 16.94
CA GLY A 83 14.08 -0.68 16.75
C GLY A 83 13.52 -1.13 15.40
N ASP A 84 12.66 -2.16 15.42
CA ASP A 84 12.00 -2.72 14.22
C ASP A 84 10.86 -1.84 13.68
N ILE A 85 10.48 -0.77 14.40
CA ILE A 85 9.31 0.03 14.10
C ILE A 85 9.72 1.39 13.54
N ILE A 86 9.06 1.81 12.48
CA ILE A 86 9.03 3.21 12.06
C ILE A 86 7.67 3.78 12.40
N ASN A 87 7.65 4.98 12.96
CA ASN A 87 6.43 5.71 13.21
C ASN A 87 6.61 7.19 12.89
N GLY A 88 5.51 7.87 12.58
CA GLY A 88 5.56 9.29 12.32
C GLY A 88 4.26 9.85 11.78
N LYS A 89 4.37 10.90 10.96
CA LYS A 89 3.23 11.62 10.40
C LYS A 89 2.99 11.18 8.96
N ILE A 90 1.72 11.02 8.63
CA ILE A 90 1.27 10.91 7.25
C ILE A 90 0.57 12.22 6.91
N ARG A 91 0.94 12.81 5.77
CA ARG A 91 0.31 14.01 5.21
C ARG A 91 -0.01 13.77 3.75
N GLY A 92 -0.93 14.54 3.20
CA GLY A 92 -1.29 14.39 1.81
C GLY A 92 -2.42 15.28 1.37
N THR A 93 -2.84 15.04 0.15
CA THR A 93 -3.95 15.70 -0.51
C THR A 93 -4.78 14.63 -1.21
N ILE A 94 -6.10 14.72 -1.07
CA ILE A 94 -7.06 13.76 -1.65
C ILE A 94 -7.76 14.41 -2.85
N VAL A 95 -9.06 14.64 -2.79
CA VAL A 95 -9.82 15.31 -3.85
C VAL A 95 -9.90 16.81 -3.59
N LYS A 96 -10.04 17.62 -4.66
CA LYS A 96 -10.25 19.08 -4.55
C LYS A 96 -9.20 19.79 -3.64
N SER A 97 -7.99 19.24 -3.57
CA SER A 97 -6.91 19.70 -2.70
C SER A 97 -7.24 19.68 -1.19
N PHE A 98 -8.21 18.88 -0.76
CA PHE A 98 -8.45 18.66 0.66
C PHE A 98 -7.26 17.95 1.29
N ALA A 99 -6.77 18.52 2.39
CA ALA A 99 -5.66 17.98 3.14
C ALA A 99 -6.07 16.68 3.83
N LEU A 100 -5.14 15.73 3.85
CA LEU A 100 -5.17 14.52 4.64
C LEU A 100 -3.99 14.59 5.62
N GLU A 101 -4.25 14.38 6.90
CA GLU A 101 -3.23 14.40 7.95
C GLU A 101 -3.48 13.31 8.98
N GLY A 102 -2.39 12.80 9.55
CA GLY A 102 -2.48 11.69 10.48
C GLY A 102 -1.16 11.24 11.07
N SER A 103 -1.20 10.06 11.68
CA SER A 103 -0.03 9.30 12.11
C SER A 103 -0.04 7.91 11.50
N TRP A 104 1.13 7.32 11.39
CA TRP A 104 1.30 5.96 10.89
C TRP A 104 2.41 5.23 11.63
N SER A 105 2.42 3.91 11.49
CA SER A 105 3.51 3.05 11.92
C SER A 105 3.63 1.83 11.00
N ALA A 106 4.85 1.38 10.77
CA ALA A 106 5.17 0.12 10.11
C ALA A 106 6.26 -0.62 10.88
N ASN A 107 6.22 -1.95 10.83
CA ASN A 107 7.19 -2.83 11.46
C ASN A 107 7.94 -3.63 10.39
N GLY A 108 9.27 -3.53 10.38
CA GLY A 108 10.13 -4.24 9.42
C GLY A 108 10.15 -5.75 9.62
N LYS A 109 9.95 -6.22 10.84
CA LYS A 109 10.06 -7.64 11.18
C LYS A 109 8.89 -8.48 10.70
N ASP A 110 7.67 -7.95 10.79
CA ASP A 110 6.43 -8.67 10.49
C ASP A 110 5.56 -8.01 9.41
N ASN A 111 6.05 -6.93 8.82
CA ASN A 111 5.37 -6.13 7.80
C ASN A 111 4.01 -5.57 8.26
N SER A 112 3.75 -5.49 9.57
CA SER A 112 2.54 -4.85 10.07
C SER A 112 2.55 -3.35 9.76
N PHE A 113 1.37 -2.82 9.49
CA PHE A 113 1.13 -1.41 9.20
C PHE A 113 -0.09 -0.95 9.96
N SER A 114 -0.09 0.31 10.37
CA SER A 114 -1.29 0.99 10.85
C SER A 114 -1.21 2.47 10.53
N ALA A 115 -2.36 3.10 10.28
CA ALA A 115 -2.45 4.54 10.19
C ALA A 115 -3.77 5.06 10.77
N SER A 116 -3.72 6.30 11.27
CA SER A 116 -4.89 7.07 11.68
C SER A 116 -4.87 8.36 10.91
N VAL A 117 -5.83 8.53 10.00
CA VAL A 117 -5.91 9.70 9.10
C VAL A 117 -7.22 10.46 9.27
N SER A 118 -7.14 11.77 9.13
CA SER A 118 -8.25 12.71 9.09
C SER A 118 -8.18 13.51 7.79
N GLY A 119 -9.33 13.92 7.28
CA GLY A 119 -9.44 14.61 5.99
C GLY A 119 -10.90 14.66 5.52
N ASN A 120 -11.12 15.27 4.36
CA ASN A 120 -12.44 15.39 3.75
C ASN A 120 -12.46 14.67 2.40
N ASP A 121 -13.30 13.64 2.24
CA ASP A 121 -13.45 12.88 1.00
C ASP A 121 -14.18 13.65 -0.12
N GLY A 122 -14.72 14.84 0.19
CA GLY A 122 -15.38 15.71 -0.78
C GLY A 122 -16.62 15.12 -1.45
N GLY A 123 -17.19 14.06 -0.88
CA GLY A 123 -18.28 13.27 -1.43
C GLY A 123 -17.85 12.29 -2.52
N ASP A 124 -16.55 12.10 -2.75
CA ASP A 124 -16.03 11.21 -3.77
C ASP A 124 -15.94 9.76 -3.24
N VAL A 125 -16.44 8.82 -4.05
CA VAL A 125 -16.53 7.40 -3.67
C VAL A 125 -15.14 6.77 -3.54
N LEU A 126 -14.19 7.09 -4.42
CA LEU A 126 -12.83 6.57 -4.31
C LEU A 126 -12.09 7.20 -3.14
N ALA A 127 -12.24 8.52 -2.91
CA ALA A 127 -11.63 9.20 -1.77
C ALA A 127 -12.07 8.59 -0.45
N LYS A 128 -13.37 8.26 -0.32
CA LYS A 128 -13.89 7.57 0.86
C LYS A 128 -13.22 6.20 1.06
N ASN A 129 -13.13 5.38 0.01
CA ASN A 129 -12.50 4.05 0.09
C ASN A 129 -10.99 4.13 0.32
N PHE A 130 -10.32 5.14 -0.24
CA PHE A 130 -8.91 5.41 0.00
C PHE A 130 -8.63 5.75 1.46
N MET A 131 -9.43 6.65 2.05
CA MET A 131 -9.32 7.01 3.46
C MET A 131 -9.65 5.83 4.39
N GLU A 132 -10.66 5.03 4.05
CA GLU A 132 -11.01 3.82 4.79
C GLU A 132 -9.88 2.78 4.72
N GLY A 133 -9.33 2.55 3.53
CA GLY A 133 -8.20 1.65 3.32
C GLY A 133 -6.98 2.08 4.14
N LEU A 134 -6.64 3.37 4.20
CA LEU A 134 -5.55 3.88 5.03
C LEU A 134 -5.79 3.60 6.52
N LYS A 135 -7.01 3.80 7.01
CA LYS A 135 -7.38 3.59 8.43
C LYS A 135 -7.41 2.12 8.84
N THR A 136 -7.65 1.22 7.89
CA THR A 136 -7.92 -0.19 8.16
C THR A 136 -6.82 -1.13 7.64
N ALA A 137 -5.80 -0.58 6.97
CA ALA A 137 -4.61 -1.32 6.59
C ALA A 137 -3.91 -1.92 7.80
N THR A 138 -3.54 -3.20 7.65
CA THR A 138 -2.91 -4.01 8.70
C THR A 138 -1.49 -4.42 8.35
N SER A 139 -1.15 -4.39 7.06
CA SER A 139 0.18 -4.77 6.58
C SER A 139 0.55 -4.02 5.30
N TYR A 140 1.83 -4.10 4.97
CA TYR A 140 2.37 -3.50 3.75
C TYR A 140 3.28 -4.47 3.00
N GLU A 141 3.41 -4.23 1.70
CA GLU A 141 4.48 -4.77 0.86
C GLU A 141 5.07 -3.59 0.07
N GLY A 142 6.32 -3.69 -0.34
CA GLY A 142 6.93 -2.62 -1.13
C GLY A 142 8.40 -2.86 -1.41
N ASP A 143 8.96 -1.98 -2.22
CA ASP A 143 10.38 -1.97 -2.57
C ASP A 143 10.91 -0.54 -2.66
N THR A 144 12.24 -0.42 -2.70
CA THR A 144 12.93 0.87 -2.85
C THR A 144 12.86 1.43 -4.27
N ASN A 145 12.33 0.66 -5.23
CA ASN A 145 12.17 1.05 -6.64
C ASN A 145 10.86 1.80 -6.91
N GLY A 146 10.08 2.09 -5.87
CA GLY A 146 8.94 2.99 -5.94
C GLY A 146 7.60 2.28 -6.06
N ASN A 147 7.50 1.05 -5.56
CA ASN A 147 6.25 0.35 -5.36
C ASN A 147 5.91 0.27 -3.87
N LEU A 148 4.68 0.63 -3.51
CA LEU A 148 4.14 0.44 -2.16
C LEU A 148 2.73 -0.11 -2.27
N TYR A 149 2.43 -1.10 -1.45
CA TYR A 149 1.14 -1.74 -1.33
C TYR A 149 0.70 -1.69 0.13
N LEU A 150 -0.50 -1.19 0.38
CA LEU A 150 -1.12 -1.28 1.70
C LEU A 150 -2.29 -2.26 1.64
N ILE A 151 -2.25 -3.27 2.52
CA ILE A 151 -3.19 -4.38 2.52
C ILE A 151 -4.17 -4.21 3.68
N TYR A 152 -5.46 -4.31 3.38
CA TYR A 152 -6.54 -4.15 4.35
C TYR A 152 -7.71 -5.09 4.06
N LYS A 153 -8.54 -5.36 5.07
CA LYS A 153 -9.79 -6.12 4.88
C LYS A 153 -10.98 -5.18 4.73
N GLY A 154 -11.74 -5.36 3.65
CA GLY A 154 -13.02 -4.70 3.40
C GLY A 154 -14.13 -5.73 3.35
N GLY A 155 -14.85 -5.93 4.46
CA GLY A 155 -15.84 -6.99 4.58
C GLY A 155 -15.20 -8.38 4.46
N GLN A 156 -15.64 -9.18 3.49
CA GLN A 156 -15.08 -10.52 3.23
C GLN A 156 -13.87 -10.51 2.27
N GLN A 157 -13.54 -9.35 1.69
CA GLN A 157 -12.47 -9.22 0.71
C GLN A 157 -11.21 -8.66 1.37
N THR A 158 -10.06 -9.11 0.89
CA THR A 158 -8.78 -8.43 1.12
C THR A 158 -8.54 -7.51 -0.06
N PHE A 159 -8.22 -6.25 0.23
CA PHE A 159 -7.90 -5.23 -0.75
C PHE A 159 -6.43 -4.81 -0.65
N ARG A 160 -5.90 -4.35 -1.77
CA ARG A 160 -4.58 -3.75 -1.92
C ARG A 160 -4.73 -2.34 -2.49
N MET A 161 -4.24 -1.34 -1.76
CA MET A 161 -4.00 -0.01 -2.33
C MET A 161 -2.62 0.00 -2.96
N VAL A 162 -2.56 0.24 -4.27
CA VAL A 162 -1.32 0.25 -5.04
C VAL A 162 -0.86 1.68 -5.23
N PHE A 163 0.36 1.97 -4.81
CA PHE A 163 0.96 3.30 -4.92
C PHE A 163 2.18 3.27 -5.82
N ARG A 164 2.43 4.42 -6.45
CA ARG A 164 3.66 4.71 -7.20
C ARG A 164 4.27 6.00 -6.71
N VAL A 165 5.59 6.12 -6.85
CA VAL A 165 6.29 7.37 -6.58
C VAL A 165 5.99 8.39 -7.67
N VAL A 166 5.78 9.64 -7.26
CA VAL A 166 5.72 10.80 -8.16
C VAL A 166 6.72 11.86 -7.71
N ASN A 167 7.37 12.50 -8.68
CA ASN A 167 8.21 13.66 -8.43
C ASN A 167 7.32 14.90 -8.49
N ASN A 168 7.37 15.75 -7.45
CA ASN A 168 6.73 17.06 -7.46
C ASN A 168 7.55 18.06 -8.27
#